data_AF-A0A536RE03-F1
#
_entry.id   AF-A0A536RE03-F1
#
_cell.length_a   1.000
_cell.length_b   1.000
_cell.length_c   1.000
_cell.angle_alpha   90.00
_cell.angle_beta   90.00
_cell.angle_gamma   90.00
#
_symmetry.space_group_name_H-M   'P 1'
#
loop_
_entity.id
_entity.type
_entity.pdbx_description
1 polymer ?
#
loop_
_entity_poly.entity_id
_entity_poly.type
_entity_poly.pdbx_seq_one_letter_code
_entity_poly.pdbx_strand_id
1 'polypeptide(L)'
;MIAVIVIGGFVVYPMLRPAANVASVQATPSPLISDYERADRFLNVDLGPSLVETNQALPGVTSKCTSSLPPPCKDALIVLNKAMIDVDSAIQNSQRDIPVCIGRPVQQFKDDWTGMEQGVSQAISGFNESNRTLIIEGLQHFVAIAKYMKPDVDRINKAQQTCAKTV
;
A
#
# COMPACT_ATOMS: atom_id res chain seq x y z
N MET A 1 -44.75 -70.77 8.62
CA MET A 1 -43.32 -70.91 8.28
C MET A 1 -42.98 -69.89 7.20
N ILE A 2 -41.77 -69.34 7.27
CA ILE A 2 -41.24 -68.10 6.67
C ILE A 2 -41.53 -67.89 5.18
N ALA A 3 -41.86 -66.64 4.81
CA ALA A 3 -41.19 -65.90 3.71
C ALA A 3 -41.50 -64.39 3.81
N VAL A 4 -40.51 -63.60 4.27
CA VAL A 4 -40.44 -62.14 4.18
C VAL A 4 -39.51 -61.81 3.02
N ILE A 5 -39.97 -61.07 2.00
CA ILE A 5 -39.13 -60.35 1.01
C ILE A 5 -39.90 -59.06 0.68
N VAL A 6 -39.63 -57.95 1.38
CA VAL A 6 -38.55 -56.95 1.18
C VAL A 6 -38.83 -55.98 0.01
N ILE A 7 -39.41 -54.83 0.39
CA ILE A 7 -39.09 -53.45 0.02
C ILE A 7 -39.15 -53.06 -1.47
N GLY A 8 -40.33 -52.55 -1.85
CA GLY A 8 -40.56 -51.27 -2.53
C GLY A 8 -39.55 -50.78 -3.57
N GLY A 9 -39.74 -51.17 -4.82
CA GLY A 9 -39.19 -50.46 -5.98
C GLY A 9 -40.23 -49.48 -6.53
N PHE A 10 -40.00 -48.18 -6.36
CA PHE A 10 -40.59 -47.17 -7.25
C PHE A 10 -39.47 -46.51 -8.04
N VAL A 11 -39.49 -46.79 -9.33
CA VAL A 11 -38.67 -46.20 -10.37
C VAL A 11 -39.23 -44.82 -10.70
N VAL A 12 -38.43 -43.77 -10.53
CA VAL A 12 -38.64 -42.49 -11.24
C VAL A 12 -37.29 -41.92 -11.66
N TYR A 13 -36.98 -42.00 -12.95
CA TYR A 13 -35.98 -41.18 -13.65
C TYR A 13 -36.73 -40.04 -14.37
N PRO A 14 -36.07 -38.96 -14.86
CA PRO A 14 -35.15 -38.06 -14.19
C PRO A 14 -35.59 -36.58 -14.37
N MET A 15 -35.25 -35.69 -13.43
CA MET A 15 -35.14 -34.26 -13.72
C MET A 15 -33.72 -33.81 -13.40
N LEU A 16 -33.01 -33.45 -14.47
CA LEU A 16 -31.70 -32.82 -14.46
C LEU A 16 -31.72 -31.61 -13.51
N ARG A 17 -31.08 -31.74 -12.35
CA ARG A 17 -30.65 -30.60 -11.54
C ARG A 17 -29.18 -30.36 -11.83
N PRO A 18 -28.75 -29.13 -12.16
CA PRO A 18 -27.34 -28.83 -12.32
C PRO A 18 -26.65 -29.13 -10.98
N ALA A 19 -25.53 -29.85 -11.04
CA ALA A 19 -24.62 -29.96 -9.92
C ALA A 19 -24.27 -28.52 -9.51
N ALA A 20 -24.72 -28.11 -8.33
CA ALA A 20 -24.16 -26.95 -7.67
C ALA A 20 -22.70 -27.31 -7.40
N ASN A 21 -21.81 -26.86 -8.29
CA ASN A 21 -20.39 -26.78 -8.02
C ASN A 21 -20.24 -25.80 -6.88
N VAL A 22 -20.39 -26.28 -5.64
CA VAL A 22 -19.94 -25.56 -4.47
C VAL A 22 -18.42 -25.62 -4.59
N ALA A 23 -17.84 -24.62 -5.25
CA ALA A 23 -16.42 -24.41 -5.22
C ALA A 23 -16.02 -24.45 -3.74
N SER A 24 -15.24 -25.46 -3.37
CA SER A 24 -14.64 -25.54 -2.06
C SER A 24 -13.88 -24.24 -1.87
N VAL A 25 -14.42 -23.34 -1.06
CA VAL A 25 -13.70 -22.14 -0.64
C VAL A 25 -12.49 -22.68 0.11
N GLN A 26 -11.33 -22.67 -0.54
CA GLN A 26 -10.08 -23.05 0.08
C GLN A 26 -9.88 -22.08 1.25
N ALA A 27 -10.12 -22.57 2.47
CA ALA A 27 -9.91 -21.80 3.69
C ALA A 27 -8.46 -21.33 3.65
N THR A 28 -8.27 -20.04 3.44
CA THR A 28 -6.94 -19.46 3.55
C THR A 28 -6.53 -19.66 5.00
N PRO A 29 -5.36 -20.25 5.28
CA PRO A 29 -4.96 -20.51 6.66
C PRO A 29 -5.05 -19.20 7.44
N SER A 30 -5.69 -19.26 8.60
CA SER A 30 -5.76 -18.11 9.50
C SER A 30 -4.35 -17.62 9.80
N PRO A 31 -4.11 -16.30 9.83
CA PRO A 31 -2.80 -15.76 10.15
C PRO A 31 -2.30 -16.32 11.49
N LEU A 32 -0.99 -16.59 11.58
CA LEU A 32 -0.37 -17.08 12.82
C LEU A 32 -0.29 -16.00 13.91
N ILE A 33 -0.51 -14.74 13.54
CA ILE A 33 -0.39 -13.54 14.38
C ILE A 33 -1.63 -12.66 14.21
N SER A 34 -1.95 -11.89 15.25
CA SER A 34 -3.13 -11.01 15.25
C SER A 34 -3.02 -9.90 14.21
N ASP A 35 -4.15 -9.32 13.79
CA ASP A 35 -4.14 -8.19 12.85
C ASP A 35 -3.40 -6.97 13.42
N TYR A 36 -3.40 -6.78 14.74
CA TYR A 36 -2.60 -5.75 15.39
C TYR A 36 -1.10 -5.98 15.17
N GLU A 37 -0.62 -7.22 15.38
CA GLU A 37 0.79 -7.58 15.18
C GLU A 37 1.18 -7.52 13.70
N ARG A 38 0.28 -7.88 12.78
CA ARG A 38 0.49 -7.73 11.33
C ARG A 38 0.63 -6.26 10.95
N ALA A 39 -0.27 -5.41 11.44
CA ALA A 39 -0.21 -3.97 11.22
C ALA A 39 1.09 -3.38 11.77
N ASP A 40 1.47 -3.74 13.01
CA ASP A 40 2.68 -3.27 13.65
C ASP A 40 3.94 -3.68 12.87
N ARG A 41 4.02 -4.94 12.45
CA ARG A 41 5.11 -5.44 11.61
C ARG A 41 5.19 -4.68 10.28
N PHE A 42 4.06 -4.52 9.59
CA PHE A 42 4.03 -3.77 8.34
C PHE A 42 4.57 -2.34 8.53
N LEU A 43 4.09 -1.61 9.55
CA LEU A 43 4.45 -0.22 9.76
C LEU A 43 5.91 -0.04 10.22
N ASN A 44 6.41 -0.90 11.09
CA ASN A 44 7.72 -0.72 11.72
C ASN A 44 8.85 -1.50 11.07
N VAL A 45 8.56 -2.67 10.49
CA VAL A 45 9.57 -3.58 9.92
C VAL A 45 9.63 -3.44 8.41
N ASP A 46 8.48 -3.46 7.74
CA ASP A 46 8.46 -3.49 6.27
C ASP A 46 8.51 -2.06 5.68
N LEU A 47 7.71 -1.13 6.21
CA LEU A 47 7.59 0.25 5.73
C LEU A 47 8.54 1.22 6.44
N GLY A 48 8.78 1.01 7.74
CA GLY A 48 9.54 1.92 8.60
C GLY A 48 10.93 2.30 8.05
N PRO A 49 11.77 1.35 7.61
CA PRO A 49 13.10 1.65 7.08
C PRO A 49 13.09 2.60 5.88
N SER A 50 12.22 2.38 4.89
CA SER A 50 12.16 3.22 3.68
C SER A 50 11.61 4.63 3.98
N LEU A 51 10.72 4.77 4.96
CA LEU A 51 10.29 6.08 5.46
C LEU A 51 11.45 6.84 6.15
N VAL A 52 12.29 6.14 6.91
CA VAL A 52 13.50 6.73 7.53
C VAL A 52 14.46 7.22 6.46
N GLU A 53 14.72 6.41 5.43
CA GLU A 53 15.58 6.80 4.29
C GLU A 53 15.03 8.03 3.57
N THR A 54 13.72 8.08 3.34
CA THR A 54 13.09 9.26 2.72
C THR A 54 13.26 10.51 3.59
N ASN A 55 13.06 10.39 4.90
CA ASN A 55 13.26 11.50 5.83
C ASN A 55 14.72 11.98 5.88
N GLN A 56 15.69 11.08 5.69
CA GLN A 56 17.11 11.43 5.59
C GLN A 56 17.48 12.12 4.27
N ALA A 57 16.73 11.89 3.19
CA ALA A 57 16.93 12.53 1.90
C ALA A 57 16.39 13.98 1.85
N LEU A 58 15.31 14.28 2.59
CA LEU A 58 14.65 15.60 2.59
C LEU A 58 15.57 16.80 2.93
N PRO A 59 16.50 16.72 3.90
CA PRO A 59 17.46 17.79 4.18
C PRO A 59 18.31 18.19 2.97
N GLY A 60 18.61 17.24 2.07
CA GLY A 60 19.32 17.52 0.82
C GLY A 60 18.52 18.46 -0.07
N VAL A 61 17.24 18.19 -0.26
CA VAL A 61 16.36 19.04 -1.09
C VAL A 61 16.20 20.42 -0.46
N THR A 62 15.89 20.49 0.83
CA THR A 62 15.68 21.79 1.52
C THR A 62 16.92 22.68 1.53
N SER A 63 18.12 22.10 1.61
CA SER A 63 19.38 22.87 1.63
C SER A 63 19.93 23.19 0.24
N LYS A 64 19.69 22.35 -0.77
CA LYS A 64 20.27 22.50 -2.12
C LYS A 64 19.33 23.15 -3.13
N CYS A 65 18.02 23.00 -2.96
CA CYS A 65 17.02 23.60 -3.84
C CYS A 65 16.66 25.01 -3.40
N THR A 66 17.59 25.93 -3.63
CA THR A 66 17.39 27.38 -3.42
C THR A 66 16.68 28.01 -4.63
N SER A 67 16.38 29.31 -4.54
CA SER A 67 15.77 30.05 -5.65
C SER A 67 16.58 29.99 -6.95
N SER A 68 17.91 29.80 -6.91
CA SER A 68 18.71 29.68 -8.13
C SER A 68 18.61 28.30 -8.80
N LEU A 69 18.08 27.28 -8.11
CA LEU A 69 17.98 25.89 -8.57
C LEU A 69 19.31 25.36 -9.16
N PRO A 70 20.41 25.35 -8.37
CA PRO A 70 21.72 24.97 -8.87
C PRO A 70 21.79 23.44 -9.15
N PRO A 71 22.78 22.94 -9.90
CA PRO A 71 22.90 21.50 -10.22
C PRO A 71 22.77 20.55 -9.02
N PRO A 72 23.33 20.84 -7.82
CA PRO A 72 23.15 20.00 -6.64
C PRO A 72 21.68 19.83 -6.17
N CYS A 73 20.76 20.72 -6.56
CA CYS A 73 19.34 20.52 -6.31
C CYS A 73 18.79 19.33 -7.09
N LYS A 74 19.20 19.16 -8.36
CA LYS A 74 18.82 18.00 -9.18
C LYS A 74 19.26 16.70 -8.52
N ASP A 75 20.52 16.64 -8.08
CA ASP A 75 21.07 15.44 -7.44
C ASP A 75 20.31 15.10 -6.15
N ALA A 76 19.99 16.11 -5.34
CA ALA A 76 19.19 15.93 -4.13
C ALA A 76 17.77 15.42 -4.44
N LEU A 77 17.13 15.92 -5.50
CA LEU A 77 15.82 15.44 -5.94
C LEU A 77 15.90 13.99 -6.44
N ILE A 78 16.96 13.59 -7.14
CA ILE A 78 17.15 12.20 -7.58
C ILE A 78 17.28 11.26 -6.38
N VAL A 79 18.06 11.65 -5.36
CA VAL A 79 18.20 10.88 -4.12
C VAL A 79 16.85 10.76 -3.40
N LEU A 80 16.10 11.86 -3.28
CA LEU A 80 14.76 11.84 -2.69
C LEU A 80 13.82 10.93 -3.50
N ASN A 81 13.79 11.06 -4.82
CA ASN A 81 12.92 10.27 -5.70
C ASN A 81 13.19 8.77 -5.54
N LYS A 82 14.46 8.37 -5.44
CA LYS A 82 14.82 6.98 -5.19
C LYS A 82 14.26 6.48 -3.86
N ALA A 83 14.46 7.22 -2.77
CA ALA A 83 13.93 6.84 -1.46
C ALA A 83 12.39 6.76 -1.47
N MET A 84 11.74 7.64 -2.24
CA MET A 84 10.28 7.61 -2.41
C MET A 84 9.77 6.38 -3.15
N ILE A 85 10.47 5.95 -4.21
CA ILE A 85 10.17 4.70 -4.92
C ILE A 85 10.37 3.48 -4.00
N ASP A 86 11.38 3.52 -3.13
CA ASP A 86 11.66 2.44 -2.19
C ASP A 86 10.52 2.31 -1.15
N VAL A 87 9.83 3.40 -0.79
CA VAL A 87 8.59 3.37 0.01
C VAL A 87 7.42 2.75 -0.75
N ASP A 88 7.17 3.16 -2.01
CA ASP A 88 6.09 2.56 -2.81
C ASP A 88 6.32 1.06 -3.02
N SER A 89 7.57 0.67 -3.26
CA SER A 89 7.99 -0.73 -3.36
C SER A 89 7.74 -1.51 -2.07
N ALA A 90 8.02 -0.93 -0.90
CA ALA A 90 7.75 -1.56 0.39
C ALA A 90 6.24 -1.80 0.59
N ILE A 91 5.40 -0.82 0.27
CA ILE A 91 3.93 -0.97 0.34
C ILE A 91 3.45 -2.06 -0.63
N GLN A 92 3.96 -2.05 -1.86
CA GLN A 92 3.58 -3.01 -2.88
C GLN A 92 3.97 -4.45 -2.48
N ASN A 93 5.19 -4.64 -1.97
CA ASN A 93 5.69 -5.95 -1.56
C ASN A 93 4.95 -6.52 -0.35
N SER A 94 4.46 -5.67 0.55
CA SER A 94 3.71 -6.07 1.74
C SER A 94 2.20 -6.05 1.57
N GLN A 95 1.65 -5.87 0.35
CA GLN A 95 0.19 -5.73 0.16
C GLN A 95 -0.65 -6.86 0.78
N ARG A 96 -0.13 -8.09 0.80
CA ARG A 96 -0.83 -9.25 1.36
C ARG A 96 -0.80 -9.26 2.90
N ASP A 97 0.16 -8.58 3.49
CA ASP A 97 0.39 -8.54 4.93
C ASP A 97 -0.30 -7.36 5.61
N ILE A 98 -0.78 -6.37 4.85
CA ILE A 98 -1.58 -5.25 5.36
C ILE A 98 -2.96 -5.76 5.81
N PRO A 99 -3.29 -5.70 7.12
CA PRO A 99 -4.60 -6.13 7.61
C PRO A 99 -5.69 -5.11 7.25
N VAL A 100 -6.93 -5.60 7.14
CA VAL A 100 -8.09 -4.80 6.69
C VAL A 100 -8.31 -3.57 7.56
N CYS A 101 -8.03 -3.65 8.87
CA CYS A 101 -8.19 -2.54 9.81
C CYS A 101 -7.41 -1.27 9.41
N ILE A 102 -6.22 -1.40 8.79
CA ILE A 102 -5.42 -0.25 8.32
C ILE A 102 -5.41 -0.11 6.79
N GLY A 103 -6.02 -1.04 6.05
CA GLY A 103 -5.91 -1.07 4.59
C GLY A 103 -6.35 0.22 3.90
N ARG A 104 -7.50 0.78 4.29
CA ARG A 104 -8.00 2.05 3.73
C ARG A 104 -7.08 3.24 3.99
N PRO A 105 -6.66 3.54 5.24
CA PRO A 105 -5.75 4.66 5.48
C PRO A 105 -4.36 4.46 4.87
N VAL A 106 -3.87 3.21 4.75
CA VAL A 106 -2.63 2.93 4.01
C VAL A 106 -2.78 3.21 2.52
N GLN A 107 -3.94 2.88 1.92
CA GLN A 107 -4.20 3.22 0.52
C GLN A 107 -4.23 4.74 0.30
N GLN A 108 -4.87 5.50 1.20
CA GLN A 108 -4.86 6.97 1.11
C GLN A 108 -3.44 7.53 1.21
N PHE A 109 -2.65 7.04 2.18
CA PHE A 109 -1.23 7.39 2.28
C PHE A 109 -0.49 7.11 0.97
N LYS A 110 -0.71 5.94 0.37
CA LYS A 110 -0.10 5.56 -0.90
C LYS A 110 -0.48 6.53 -2.02
N ASP A 111 -1.76 6.86 -2.14
CA ASP A 111 -2.26 7.76 -3.20
C ASP A 111 -1.62 9.15 -3.09
N ASP A 112 -1.56 9.70 -1.87
CA ASP A 112 -0.90 10.99 -1.61
C ASP A 112 0.62 10.88 -1.78
N TRP A 113 1.24 9.75 -1.41
CA TRP A 113 2.67 9.50 -1.63
C TRP A 113 3.05 9.49 -3.11
N THR A 114 2.29 8.76 -3.92
CA THR A 114 2.50 8.70 -5.38
C THR A 114 2.34 10.10 -6.01
N GLY A 115 1.41 10.92 -5.53
CA GLY A 115 1.30 12.30 -5.98
C GLY A 115 2.54 13.14 -5.63
N MET A 116 3.09 12.99 -4.42
CA MET A 116 4.36 13.66 -4.07
C MET A 116 5.51 13.21 -4.97
N GLU A 117 5.62 11.90 -5.22
CA GLU A 117 6.66 11.32 -6.08
C GLU A 117 6.58 11.88 -7.51
N GLN A 118 5.37 11.99 -8.06
CA GLN A 118 5.14 12.61 -9.36
C GLN A 118 5.66 14.06 -9.41
N GLY A 119 5.46 14.84 -8.35
CA GLY A 119 6.02 16.19 -8.24
C GLY A 119 7.55 16.22 -8.27
N VAL A 120 8.21 15.31 -7.56
CA VAL A 120 9.68 15.18 -7.58
C VAL A 120 10.18 14.75 -8.96
N SER A 121 9.54 13.74 -9.57
CA SER A 121 9.85 13.24 -10.91
C SER A 121 9.69 14.34 -11.98
N GLN A 122 8.60 15.11 -11.91
CA GLN A 122 8.38 16.28 -12.76
C GLN A 122 9.48 17.33 -12.60
N ALA A 123 9.89 17.61 -11.36
CA ALA A 123 10.98 18.55 -11.12
C ALA A 123 12.31 18.07 -11.72
N ILE A 124 12.62 16.78 -11.63
CA ILE A 124 13.81 16.17 -12.26
C ILE A 124 13.74 16.26 -13.79
N SER A 125 12.58 15.98 -14.40
CA SER A 125 12.37 16.16 -15.85
C SER A 125 12.60 17.62 -16.26
N GLY A 126 12.11 18.59 -15.48
CA GLY A 126 12.39 20.01 -15.71
C GLY A 126 13.89 20.35 -15.72
N PHE A 127 14.69 19.73 -14.87
CA PHE A 127 16.16 19.86 -14.92
C PHE A 127 16.77 19.23 -16.18
N ASN A 128 16.26 18.08 -16.63
CA ASN A 128 16.75 17.42 -17.85
C ASN A 128 16.44 18.26 -19.11
N GLU A 129 15.28 18.90 -19.12
CA GLU A 129 14.78 19.70 -20.24
C GLU A 129 15.21 21.17 -20.18
N SER A 130 15.95 21.57 -19.14
CA SER A 130 16.26 22.98 -18.84
C SER A 130 15.01 23.88 -18.76
N ASN A 131 13.88 23.30 -18.34
CA ASN A 131 12.60 23.97 -18.23
C ASN A 131 12.33 24.38 -16.78
N ARG A 132 12.64 25.64 -16.46
CA ARG A 132 12.49 26.19 -15.11
C ARG A 132 11.06 26.16 -14.59
N THR A 133 10.07 26.41 -15.45
CA THR A 133 8.65 26.37 -15.07
C THR A 133 8.28 24.97 -14.59
N LEU A 134 8.71 23.94 -15.32
CA LEU A 134 8.44 22.54 -14.98
C LEU A 134 9.09 22.14 -13.64
N ILE A 135 10.31 22.64 -13.37
CA ILE A 135 10.97 22.44 -12.06
C ILE A 135 10.11 23.02 -10.93
N ILE A 136 9.67 24.27 -11.09
CA ILE A 136 8.89 24.97 -10.05
C ILE A 136 7.54 24.30 -9.83
N GLU A 137 6.83 23.95 -10.90
CA GLU A 137 5.53 23.27 -10.83
C GLU A 137 5.66 21.92 -10.11
N GLY A 138 6.69 21.13 -10.43
CA GLY A 138 6.95 19.85 -9.75
C GLY A 138 7.21 20.01 -8.25
N LEU A 139 8.07 20.98 -7.87
CA LEU A 139 8.34 21.29 -6.46
C LEU A 139 7.09 21.80 -5.72
N GLN A 140 6.27 22.62 -6.37
CA GLN A 140 5.00 23.10 -5.80
C GLN A 140 4.01 21.95 -5.61
N HIS A 141 3.92 21.03 -6.58
CA HIS A 141 3.07 19.84 -6.48
C HIS A 141 3.49 18.95 -5.30
N PHE A 142 4.80 18.69 -5.17
CA PHE A 142 5.36 17.97 -4.03
C PHE A 142 4.96 18.60 -2.69
N VAL A 143 5.18 19.91 -2.51
CA VAL A 143 4.84 20.62 -1.26
C VAL A 143 3.33 20.64 -1.01
N ALA A 144 2.53 20.79 -2.07
CA ALA A 144 1.07 20.85 -1.96
C ALA A 144 0.47 19.55 -1.40
N ILE A 145 1.11 18.41 -1.66
CA ILE A 145 0.65 17.09 -1.20
C ILE A 145 1.33 16.67 0.11
N ALA A 146 2.60 17.07 0.33
CA ALA A 146 3.34 16.77 1.57
C ALA A 146 2.60 17.13 2.86
N LYS A 147 1.73 18.15 2.82
CA LYS A 147 0.88 18.55 3.96
C LYS A 147 -0.12 17.47 4.42
N TYR A 148 -0.46 16.49 3.56
CA TYR A 148 -1.38 15.40 3.89
C TYR A 148 -0.70 14.21 4.58
N MET A 149 0.62 14.09 4.47
CA MET A 149 1.39 12.97 5.04
C MET A 149 1.18 12.78 6.53
N LYS A 150 1.23 13.87 7.32
CA LYS A 150 0.96 13.77 8.76
C LYS A 150 -0.47 13.29 9.04
N PRO A 151 -1.52 13.93 8.47
CA PRO A 151 -2.89 13.42 8.58
C PRO A 151 -3.05 11.95 8.17
N ASP A 152 -2.36 11.47 7.13
CA ASP A 152 -2.39 10.06 6.73
C ASP A 152 -1.80 9.13 7.79
N VAL A 153 -0.60 9.45 8.27
CA VAL A 153 0.06 8.68 9.33
C VAL A 153 -0.79 8.67 10.60
N ASP A 154 -1.40 9.80 10.97
CA ASP A 154 -2.30 9.89 12.12
C ASP A 154 -3.55 8.99 11.93
N ARG A 155 -4.10 8.91 10.71
CA ARG A 155 -5.20 7.99 10.38
C ARG A 155 -4.79 6.53 10.47
N ILE A 156 -3.61 6.18 9.98
CA ILE A 156 -3.05 4.83 10.06
C ILE A 156 -2.88 4.43 11.53
N ASN A 157 -2.21 5.27 12.33
CA ASN A 157 -1.97 5.00 13.75
C ASN A 157 -3.28 4.84 14.53
N LYS A 158 -4.28 5.69 14.25
CA LYS A 158 -5.60 5.57 14.86
C LYS A 158 -6.30 4.27 14.45
N ALA A 159 -6.20 3.87 13.19
CA ALA A 159 -6.80 2.65 12.68
C ALA A 159 -6.12 1.39 13.25
N GLN A 160 -4.80 1.42 13.44
CA GLN A 160 -4.03 0.33 14.06
C GLN A 160 -4.58 -0.03 15.45
N GLN A 161 -5.00 0.97 16.24
CA GLN A 161 -5.58 0.75 17.57
C GLN A 161 -6.90 -0.04 17.56
N THR A 162 -7.57 -0.12 16.41
CA THR A 162 -8.83 -0.85 16.23
C THR A 162 -8.64 -2.26 15.68
N CYS A 163 -7.42 -2.64 15.32
CA CYS A 163 -7.11 -3.98 14.83
C CYS A 163 -7.35 -5.04 15.93
N ALA A 164 -7.76 -6.25 15.52
CA ALA A 164 -7.90 -7.37 16.43
C ALA A 164 -6.54 -7.70 17.06
N LYS A 165 -6.52 -7.80 18.40
CA LYS A 165 -5.31 -8.12 19.19
C LYS A 165 -5.16 -9.62 19.49
N THR A 166 -6.10 -10.41 19.00
CA THR A 166 -6.15 -11.85 19.12
C THR A 166 -6.38 -12.45 17.74
N VAL A 167 -5.88 -13.66 17.54
CA VAL A 167 -6.07 -14.46 16.30
C VAL A 167 -7.49 -15.01 16.23
#